data_AF-A0A224YYL2-F1
#
_entry.id   AF-A0A224YYL2-F1
#
_cell.length_a   1.000
_cell.length_b   1.000
_cell.length_c   1.000
_cell.angle_alpha   90.00
_cell.angle_beta   90.00
_cell.angle_gamma   90.00
#
_symmetry.space_group_name_H-M   'P 1'
#
loop_
_entity.id
_entity.type
_entity.pdbx_description
1 polymer ?
#
loop_
_entity_poly.entity_id
_entity_poly.type
_entity_poly.pdbx_seq_one_letter_code
_entity_poly.pdbx_strand_id
1 'polypeptide(L)'
;MKLPLIDVKTLEEDEEVLVKLRGKLYRYVTAPNEAPEWKERGTGEVKILCNKAGHCRILMRRDKTFKVCANHYVHPGMELKPSHGSDKAWVWSTLADFADEEPKPELLALRFGSVENAQKFKEKFEEAKKMQIELLKESKGGEFLPGCCLLYHLINVKVRLVCYSLFALNPAVQTVHDSLKFLKNCY
;
A
#
# COMPACT_ATOMS: atom_id res chain seq x y z
N MET A 1 30.69 -18.32 -25.55
CA MET A 1 29.93 -17.09 -25.84
C MET A 1 30.15 -16.11 -24.70
N LYS A 2 30.55 -14.87 -24.97
CA LYS A 2 30.77 -13.84 -23.94
C LYS A 2 29.64 -12.81 -24.09
N LEU A 3 28.80 -12.67 -23.07
CA LEU A 3 27.71 -11.71 -23.06
C LEU A 3 28.28 -10.29 -22.88
N PRO A 4 27.71 -9.26 -23.55
CA PRO A 4 28.11 -7.88 -23.35
C PRO A 4 27.77 -7.43 -21.92
N LEU A 5 28.62 -6.56 -21.36
CA LEU A 5 28.28 -5.84 -20.12
C LEU A 5 27.16 -4.84 -20.44
N ILE A 6 26.04 -4.98 -19.75
CA ILE A 6 24.89 -4.09 -19.87
C ILE A 6 24.81 -3.28 -18.58
N ASP A 7 24.75 -1.96 -18.71
CA ASP A 7 24.45 -1.08 -17.59
C ASP A 7 22.96 -1.19 -17.25
N VAL A 8 22.65 -1.59 -16.02
CA VAL A 8 21.28 -1.83 -15.58
C VAL A 8 20.89 -0.71 -14.62
N LYS A 9 19.98 0.16 -15.06
CA LYS A 9 19.41 1.22 -14.23
C LYS A 9 18.38 0.64 -13.27
N THR A 10 18.31 1.20 -12.06
CA THR A 10 17.38 0.76 -11.02
C THR A 10 16.00 1.41 -11.16
N LEU A 11 15.91 2.53 -11.89
CA LEU A 11 14.72 3.38 -12.03
C LEU A 11 14.26 3.95 -10.68
N GLU A 12 15.23 4.14 -9.78
CA GLU A 12 15.08 4.72 -8.43
C GLU A 12 15.94 6.00 -8.29
N GLU A 13 16.69 6.39 -9.32
CA GLU A 13 17.74 7.43 -9.24
C GLU A 13 17.22 8.86 -9.06
N ASP A 14 15.96 9.11 -9.47
CA ASP A 14 15.30 10.41 -9.34
C ASP A 14 14.39 10.52 -8.10
N GLU A 15 14.44 9.54 -7.20
CA GLU A 15 13.58 9.47 -6.01
C GLU A 15 14.38 9.62 -4.71
N GLU A 16 13.81 10.38 -3.78
CA GLU A 16 14.33 10.54 -2.43
C GLU A 16 13.89 9.39 -1.52
N VAL A 17 14.81 8.88 -0.70
CA VAL A 17 14.54 7.80 0.26
C VAL A 17 14.11 8.39 1.60
N LEU A 18 12.81 8.33 1.93
CA LEU A 18 12.31 8.78 3.25
C LEU A 18 12.69 7.83 4.38
N VAL A 19 12.66 6.53 4.08
CA VAL A 19 13.01 5.48 5.04
C VAL A 19 13.57 4.29 4.31
N LYS A 20 14.54 3.63 4.94
CA LYS A 20 15.16 2.38 4.47
C LYS A 20 15.38 1.48 5.68
N LEU A 21 14.63 0.37 5.75
CA LEU A 21 14.65 -0.53 6.90
C LEU A 21 14.58 -1.98 6.44
N ARG A 22 15.22 -2.87 7.21
CA ARG A 22 15.15 -4.32 6.95
C ARG A 22 13.87 -4.90 7.56
N GLY A 23 13.16 -5.70 6.78
CA GLY A 23 11.92 -6.34 7.20
C GLY A 23 11.61 -7.63 6.44
N LYS A 24 10.55 -8.29 6.89
CA LYS A 24 9.98 -9.47 6.24
C LYS A 24 8.53 -9.18 5.86
N LEU A 25 8.24 -9.29 4.57
CA LEU A 25 6.94 -9.04 3.97
C LEU A 25 6.19 -10.35 3.79
N TYR A 26 4.91 -10.30 4.14
CA TYR A 26 3.94 -11.37 3.97
C TYR A 26 2.78 -10.89 3.12
N ARG A 27 2.19 -11.82 2.38
CA ARG A 27 0.96 -11.64 1.61
C ARG A 27 -0.12 -12.53 2.23
N TYR A 28 -1.31 -11.98 2.40
CA TYR A 28 -2.48 -12.78 2.77
C TYR A 28 -3.04 -13.48 1.53
N VAL A 29 -3.17 -14.80 1.60
CA VAL A 29 -3.66 -15.62 0.50
C VAL A 29 -4.99 -16.23 0.89
N THR A 30 -5.98 -16.05 0.01
CA THR A 30 -7.28 -16.70 0.08
C THR A 30 -7.43 -17.55 -1.18
N ALA A 31 -7.57 -18.86 -1.04
CA ALA A 31 -7.84 -19.77 -2.15
C ALA A 31 -9.17 -20.51 -1.92
N PRO A 32 -9.89 -20.91 -2.99
CA PRO A 32 -11.09 -21.71 -2.84
C PRO A 32 -10.77 -23.01 -2.09
N ASN A 33 -11.57 -23.34 -1.08
CA ASN A 33 -11.43 -24.55 -0.25
C ASN A 33 -10.17 -24.63 0.63
N GLU A 34 -9.43 -23.53 0.79
CA GLU A 34 -8.30 -23.44 1.73
C GLU A 34 -8.57 -22.37 2.80
N ALA A 35 -8.06 -22.60 4.01
CA ALA A 35 -8.13 -21.58 5.06
C ALA A 35 -7.24 -20.38 4.68
N PRO A 36 -7.72 -19.14 4.85
CA PRO A 36 -6.89 -17.97 4.60
C PRO A 36 -5.63 -17.97 5.46
N GLU A 37 -4.48 -17.68 4.84
CA GLU A 37 -3.20 -17.74 5.53
C GLU A 37 -2.20 -16.66 5.07
N TRP A 38 -1.24 -16.36 5.94
CA TRP A 38 -0.12 -15.46 5.63
C TRP A 38 1.03 -16.25 5.02
N LYS A 39 1.39 -15.97 3.76
CA LYS A 39 2.58 -16.53 3.09
C LYS A 39 3.71 -15.51 3.06
N GLU A 40 4.94 -15.95 3.29
CA GLU A 40 6.11 -15.10 3.11
C GLU A 40 6.21 -14.68 1.64
N ARG A 41 6.27 -13.37 1.40
CA ARG A 41 6.43 -12.80 0.05
C ARG A 41 7.87 -12.39 -0.22
N GLY A 42 8.61 -11.93 0.79
CA GLY A 42 10.02 -11.61 0.66
C GLY A 42 10.66 -11.10 1.94
N THR A 43 11.98 -11.25 2.04
CA THR A 43 12.81 -10.68 3.10
C THR A 43 13.87 -9.78 2.47
N GLY A 44 14.04 -8.57 2.99
CA GLY A 44 15.02 -7.61 2.48
C GLY A 44 14.82 -6.19 2.99
N GLU A 45 15.31 -5.21 2.23
CA GLU A 45 15.18 -3.79 2.55
C GLU A 45 13.91 -3.22 1.94
N VAL A 46 13.02 -2.71 2.79
CA VAL A 46 11.88 -1.88 2.37
C VAL A 46 12.32 -0.42 2.33
N LYS A 47 11.87 0.29 1.30
CA LYS A 47 12.05 1.72 1.12
C LYS A 47 10.69 2.39 0.94
N ILE A 48 10.55 3.60 1.47
CA ILE A 48 9.56 4.56 0.98
C ILE A 48 10.34 5.58 0.15
N LEU A 49 10.01 5.67 -1.13
CA LEU A 49 10.64 6.51 -2.12
C LEU A 49 9.66 7.59 -2.55
N CYS A 50 10.10 8.84 -2.68
CA CYS A 50 9.27 9.92 -3.19
C CYS A 50 9.95 10.62 -4.37
N ASN A 51 9.21 10.84 -5.45
CA ASN A 51 9.73 11.57 -6.59
C ASN A 51 9.67 13.10 -6.37
N LYS A 52 10.29 13.86 -7.27
CA LYS A 52 10.28 15.34 -7.25
C LYS A 52 8.89 15.96 -7.34
N ALA A 53 7.91 15.22 -7.87
CA ALA A 53 6.50 15.63 -7.90
C ALA A 53 5.75 15.30 -6.59
N GLY A 54 6.44 14.76 -5.58
CA GLY A 54 5.91 14.41 -4.26
C GLY A 54 5.12 13.11 -4.19
N HIS A 55 5.04 12.33 -5.29
CA HIS A 55 4.40 11.02 -5.26
C HIS A 55 5.31 10.02 -4.55
N CYS A 56 4.77 9.34 -3.54
CA CYS A 56 5.52 8.39 -2.74
C CYS A 56 5.08 6.94 -3.00
N ARG A 57 6.04 6.03 -3.09
CA ARG A 57 5.82 4.58 -3.27
C ARG A 57 6.60 3.76 -2.25
N ILE A 58 6.03 2.62 -1.88
CA ILE A 58 6.73 1.55 -1.16
C ILE A 58 7.41 0.67 -2.21
N LEU A 59 8.72 0.46 -2.04
CA LEU A 59 9.50 -0.46 -2.83
C LEU A 59 10.27 -1.41 -1.92
N MET A 60 10.19 -2.71 -2.17
CA MET A 60 10.95 -3.71 -1.43
C MET A 60 11.53 -4.75 -2.38
N ARG A 61 12.80 -5.11 -2.18
CA ARG A 61 13.50 -6.15 -2.95
C ARG A 61 13.95 -7.27 -2.02
N ARG A 62 13.93 -8.49 -2.53
CA ARG A 62 14.42 -9.67 -1.82
C ARG A 62 15.95 -9.67 -1.76
N ASP A 63 16.50 -10.12 -0.65
CA ASP A 63 17.93 -10.36 -0.53
C ASP A 63 18.43 -11.33 -1.61
N LYS A 64 19.70 -11.18 -2.02
CA LYS A 64 20.44 -11.99 -3.02
C LYS A 64 19.91 -11.93 -4.45
N THR A 65 18.60 -12.07 -4.65
CA THR A 65 17.97 -12.08 -5.97
C THR A 65 17.64 -10.69 -6.48
N PHE A 66 17.52 -9.70 -5.58
CA PHE A 66 17.12 -8.31 -5.89
C PHE A 66 15.77 -8.19 -6.62
N LYS A 67 14.99 -9.28 -6.67
CA LYS A 67 13.63 -9.30 -7.22
C LYS A 67 12.71 -8.45 -6.36
N VAL A 68 11.89 -7.64 -7.00
CA VAL A 68 10.86 -6.84 -6.35
C VAL A 68 9.85 -7.77 -5.66
N CYS A 69 9.45 -7.44 -4.44
CA CYS A 69 8.40 -8.14 -3.69
C CYS A 69 7.30 -7.22 -3.15
N ALA A 70 7.49 -5.91 -3.23
CA ALA A 70 6.43 -4.90 -3.12
C ALA A 70 6.82 -3.70 -3.99
N ASN A 71 5.84 -3.15 -4.73
CA ASN A 71 5.99 -1.92 -5.51
C ASN A 71 4.60 -1.30 -5.72
N HIS A 72 4.24 -0.32 -4.90
CA HIS A 72 2.96 0.39 -5.02
C HIS A 72 3.04 1.78 -4.43
N TYR A 73 2.20 2.69 -4.93
CA TYR A 73 2.06 4.03 -4.39
C TYR A 73 1.38 4.02 -3.01
N VAL A 74 1.78 4.96 -2.16
CA VAL A 74 1.07 5.29 -0.92
C VAL A 74 -0.15 6.12 -1.30
N HIS A 75 -1.34 5.68 -0.90
CA HIS A 75 -2.58 6.39 -1.18
C HIS A 75 -3.16 7.07 0.08
N PRO A 76 -3.88 8.19 -0.06
CA PRO A 76 -4.52 8.89 1.06
C PRO A 76 -5.46 8.05 1.93
N GLY A 77 -6.10 7.03 1.34
CA GLY A 77 -6.99 6.12 2.04
C GLY A 77 -6.29 4.90 2.66
N MET A 78 -4.97 4.76 2.48
CA MET A 78 -4.22 3.63 3.00
C MET A 78 -3.96 3.81 4.51
N GLU A 79 -4.05 2.73 5.27
CA GLU A 79 -3.92 2.75 6.74
C GLU A 79 -3.06 1.57 7.20
N LEU A 80 -2.08 1.85 8.06
CA LEU A 80 -1.31 0.81 8.74
C LEU A 80 -2.04 0.38 10.02
N LYS A 81 -2.45 -0.89 10.06
CA LYS A 81 -3.06 -1.50 11.24
C LYS A 81 -2.05 -2.40 11.95
N PRO A 82 -2.00 -2.41 13.29
CA PRO A 82 -1.12 -3.33 14.01
C PRO A 82 -1.53 -4.77 13.71
N SER A 83 -0.54 -5.66 13.55
CA SER A 83 -0.81 -7.09 13.42
C SER A 83 -1.22 -7.68 14.77
N HIS A 84 -2.16 -8.63 14.77
CA HIS A 84 -2.68 -9.23 16.01
C HIS A 84 -1.54 -9.89 16.81
N GLY A 85 -1.29 -9.38 18.02
CA GLY A 85 -0.26 -9.90 18.93
C GLY A 85 1.19 -9.49 18.59
N SER A 86 1.42 -8.52 17.69
CA SER A 86 2.78 -8.05 17.38
C SER A 86 2.85 -6.52 17.25
N ASP A 87 3.62 -5.90 18.12
CA ASP A 87 4.04 -4.48 18.08
C ASP A 87 5.11 -4.18 17.02
N LYS A 88 5.72 -5.24 16.44
CA LYS A 88 6.75 -5.17 15.40
C LYS A 88 6.21 -5.30 13.97
N ALA A 89 4.90 -5.33 13.79
CA ALA A 89 4.32 -5.63 12.47
C ALA A 89 3.10 -4.77 12.13
N TRP A 90 3.07 -4.30 10.88
CA TRP A 90 1.98 -3.51 10.32
C TRP A 90 1.31 -4.26 9.16
N VAL A 91 0.00 -4.10 9.03
CA VAL A 91 -0.85 -4.67 7.99
C VAL A 91 -1.52 -3.54 7.22
N TRP A 92 -1.54 -3.61 5.89
CA TRP A 92 -2.27 -2.68 5.04
C TRP A 92 -2.73 -3.34 3.74
N SER A 93 -3.76 -2.76 3.12
CA SER A 93 -4.22 -3.16 1.79
C SER A 93 -3.73 -2.19 0.73
N THR A 94 -3.40 -2.72 -0.44
CA THR A 94 -3.10 -1.96 -1.65
C THR A 94 -3.91 -2.53 -2.82
N LEU A 95 -4.38 -1.67 -3.72
CA LEU A 95 -5.23 -2.07 -4.85
C LEU A 95 -4.42 -2.48 -6.08
N ALA A 96 -3.17 -2.03 -6.18
CA ALA A 96 -2.33 -2.20 -7.36
C ALA A 96 -0.85 -2.31 -6.96
N ASP A 97 -0.47 -3.43 -6.37
CA ASP A 97 0.94 -3.83 -6.22
C ASP A 97 1.49 -4.36 -7.54
N PHE A 98 2.64 -3.84 -7.95
CA PHE A 98 3.29 -4.12 -9.24
C PHE A 98 4.59 -4.91 -9.07
N ALA A 99 4.74 -5.70 -8.01
CA ALA A 99 5.96 -6.47 -7.79
C ALA A 99 6.14 -7.63 -8.79
N ASP A 100 5.04 -8.12 -9.35
CA ASP A 100 4.99 -9.21 -10.34
C ASP A 100 4.77 -8.66 -11.77
N GLU A 101 5.11 -7.39 -12.03
CA GLU A 101 4.94 -6.67 -13.31
C GLU A 101 3.49 -6.55 -13.81
N GLU A 102 2.53 -6.83 -12.93
CA GLU A 102 1.10 -6.70 -13.16
C GLU A 102 0.44 -6.10 -11.91
N PRO A 103 -0.51 -5.14 -12.04
CA PRO A 103 -1.17 -4.54 -10.89
C PRO A 103 -2.12 -5.54 -10.24
N LYS A 104 -1.85 -5.89 -8.98
CA LYS A 104 -2.65 -6.85 -8.20
C LYS A 104 -3.11 -6.23 -6.88
N PRO A 105 -4.37 -6.45 -6.47
CA PRO A 105 -4.79 -6.10 -5.11
C PRO A 105 -4.14 -7.05 -4.11
N GLU A 106 -3.59 -6.51 -3.05
CA GLU A 106 -2.83 -7.26 -2.05
C GLU A 106 -3.19 -6.80 -0.64
N LEU A 107 -3.28 -7.75 0.29
CA LEU A 107 -3.26 -7.49 1.72
C LEU A 107 -1.89 -7.92 2.25
N LEU A 108 -1.10 -6.94 2.68
CA LEU A 108 0.29 -7.11 3.02
C LEU A 108 0.51 -6.95 4.52
N ALA A 109 1.46 -7.69 5.07
CA ALA A 109 1.97 -7.49 6.41
C ALA A 109 3.50 -7.38 6.38
N LEU A 110 4.05 -6.39 7.07
CA LEU A 110 5.49 -6.17 7.17
C LEU A 110 5.91 -6.25 8.62
N ARG A 111 6.81 -7.19 8.92
CA ARG A 111 7.40 -7.40 10.24
C ARG A 111 8.84 -6.90 10.28
N PHE A 112 9.17 -6.17 11.32
CA PHE A 112 10.51 -5.64 11.58
C PHE A 112 11.21 -6.43 12.69
N GLY A 113 12.54 -6.31 12.76
CA GLY A 113 13.34 -6.93 13.83
C GLY A 113 13.12 -6.28 15.20
N SER A 114 12.78 -4.99 15.23
CA SER A 114 12.63 -4.19 16.44
C SER A 114 11.36 -3.32 16.38
N VAL A 115 10.85 -2.94 17.55
CA VAL A 115 9.64 -2.11 17.66
C VAL A 115 9.93 -0.69 17.18
N GLU A 116 11.14 -0.20 17.45
CA GLU A 116 11.61 1.13 17.02
C GLU A 116 11.59 1.25 15.50
N ASN A 117 12.04 0.21 14.79
CA ASN A 117 11.98 0.18 13.33
C ASN A 117 10.54 0.12 12.81
N ALA A 118 9.66 -0.62 13.49
CA ALA A 118 8.25 -0.64 13.13
C ALA A 118 7.61 0.75 13.32
N GLN A 119 7.86 1.44 14.43
CA GLN A 119 7.33 2.79 14.65
C GLN A 119 7.91 3.81 13.68
N LYS A 120 9.23 3.76 13.41
CA LYS A 120 9.89 4.61 12.42
C LYS A 120 9.30 4.42 11.02
N PHE A 121 9.00 3.19 10.63
CA PHE A 121 8.31 2.92 9.37
C PHE A 121 6.92 3.56 9.35
N LYS A 122 6.14 3.40 10.42
CA LYS A 122 4.80 3.99 10.52
C LYS A 122 4.83 5.51 10.43
N GLU A 123 5.74 6.16 11.14
CA GLU A 123 5.92 7.62 11.09
C GLU A 123 6.17 8.10 9.67
N LYS A 124 7.14 7.48 8.97
CA LYS A 124 7.49 7.84 7.60
C LYS A 124 6.42 7.48 6.58
N PHE A 125 5.62 6.46 6.85
CA PHE A 125 4.45 6.12 6.05
C PHE A 125 3.35 7.19 6.17
N GLU A 126 3.04 7.66 7.38
CA GLU A 126 2.04 8.72 7.58
C GLU A 126 2.52 10.06 7.01
N GLU A 127 3.83 10.35 7.08
CA GLU A 127 4.44 11.50 6.40
C GLU A 127 4.25 11.43 4.88
N ALA A 128 4.56 10.29 4.25
CA ALA A 128 4.35 10.05 2.83
C ALA A 128 2.88 10.20 2.42
N LYS A 129 1.96 9.68 3.23
CA LYS A 129 0.52 9.80 3.04
C LYS A 129 0.06 11.27 3.11
N LYS A 130 0.59 12.05 4.06
CA LYS A 130 0.29 13.48 4.17
C LYS A 130 0.76 14.24 2.93
N MET A 131 1.98 13.99 2.45
CA MET A 131 2.47 14.60 1.20
C MET A 131 1.54 14.29 0.01
N GLN A 132 1.09 13.04 -0.10
CA GLN A 132 0.16 12.65 -1.15
C GLN A 132 -1.21 13.34 -1.04
N ILE A 133 -1.67 13.65 0.18
CA ILE A 133 -2.91 14.41 0.42
C ILE A 133 -2.75 15.87 0.00
N GLU A 134 -1.64 16.52 0.34
CA GLU A 134 -1.41 17.92 -0.02
C GLU A 134 -1.34 18.10 -1.54
N LEU A 135 -0.64 17.20 -2.25
CA LEU A 135 -0.63 17.18 -3.72
C LEU A 135 -2.03 17.11 -4.34
N LEU A 136 -2.92 16.30 -3.74
CA LEU A 136 -4.30 16.19 -4.22
C LEU A 136 -5.13 17.43 -3.95
N LYS A 137 -4.79 18.25 -2.95
CA LYS A 137 -5.45 19.53 -2.72
C LYS A 137 -4.99 20.57 -3.74
N GLU A 138 -3.69 20.65 -4.00
CA GLU A 138 -3.11 21.57 -5.00
C GLU A 138 -3.67 21.32 -6.41
N SER A 139 -3.81 20.05 -6.80
CA SER A 139 -4.40 19.68 -8.10
C SER A 139 -5.89 20.05 -8.25
N LYS A 140 -6.61 20.29 -7.16
CA LYS A 140 -8.04 20.66 -7.17
C LYS A 140 -8.29 22.18 -7.12
N GLY A 141 -7.23 22.99 -7.04
CA GLY A 141 -7.29 24.46 -7.09
C GLY A 141 -7.23 25.06 -8.50
N GLY A 142 -7.04 24.23 -9.55
CA GLY A 142 -7.08 24.65 -10.96
C GLY A 142 -8.38 24.23 -11.63
N GLU A 143 -8.92 25.09 -12.51
CA GLU A 143 -10.20 24.91 -13.22
C GLU A 143 -10.40 23.50 -13.80
N PHE A 144 -11.53 22.89 -13.46
CA PHE A 144 -11.99 21.61 -14.01
C PHE A 144 -12.30 21.76 -15.51
N LEU A 145 -11.48 21.16 -16.38
CA LEU A 145 -11.90 20.83 -17.73
C LEU A 145 -12.81 19.57 -17.68
N PRO A 146 -14.05 19.62 -18.21
CA PRO A 146 -14.99 18.53 -18.13
C PRO A 146 -14.60 17.48 -19.17
N GLY A 147 -13.78 16.51 -18.78
CA GLY A 147 -13.39 15.43 -19.71
C GLY A 147 -12.51 14.32 -19.15
N CYS A 148 -11.79 14.55 -18.04
CA CYS A 148 -10.83 13.56 -17.51
C CYS A 148 -11.28 12.87 -16.20
N CYS A 149 -12.58 12.89 -15.88
CA CYS A 149 -13.11 12.38 -14.62
C CYS A 149 -13.38 10.85 -14.60
N LEU A 150 -13.19 10.13 -15.71
CA LEU A 150 -13.59 8.72 -15.80
C LEU A 150 -12.62 7.73 -15.12
N LEU A 151 -11.34 8.05 -14.91
CA LEU A 151 -10.44 7.13 -14.18
C LEU A 151 -10.53 7.27 -12.66
N TYR A 152 -10.77 8.48 -12.13
CA TYR A 152 -10.86 8.69 -10.68
C TYR A 152 -12.19 8.23 -10.06
N HIS A 153 -13.28 8.24 -10.83
CA HIS A 153 -14.59 7.77 -10.35
C HIS A 153 -14.71 6.24 -10.37
N LEU A 154 -14.09 5.54 -11.34
CA LEU A 154 -14.13 4.07 -11.39
C LEU A 154 -13.37 3.42 -10.23
N ILE A 155 -12.33 4.07 -9.69
CA ILE A 155 -11.59 3.57 -8.53
C ILE A 155 -12.41 3.73 -7.25
N ASN A 156 -13.15 4.83 -7.06
CA ASN A 156 -13.94 5.05 -5.84
C ASN A 156 -15.30 4.31 -5.83
N VAL A 157 -15.93 4.07 -6.98
CA VAL A 157 -17.21 3.34 -7.03
C VAL A 157 -17.01 1.83 -6.83
N LYS A 158 -15.91 1.24 -7.31
CA LYS A 158 -15.61 -0.19 -7.07
C LYS A 158 -15.18 -0.50 -5.63
N VAL A 159 -14.64 0.47 -4.89
CA VAL A 159 -14.29 0.30 -3.46
C VAL A 159 -15.53 0.06 -2.58
N ARG A 160 -16.72 0.54 -3.02
CA ARG A 160 -17.97 0.29 -2.28
C ARG A 160 -18.48 -1.15 -2.42
N LEU A 161 -18.18 -1.86 -3.50
CA LEU A 161 -18.65 -3.25 -3.69
C LEU A 161 -17.75 -4.31 -3.04
N VAL A 162 -16.44 -4.06 -2.92
CA VAL A 162 -15.52 -5.07 -2.37
C VAL A 162 -15.55 -5.10 -0.83
N CYS A 163 -15.78 -3.95 -0.16
CA CYS A 163 -15.96 -3.96 1.30
C CYS A 163 -17.29 -4.59 1.75
N TYR A 164 -18.36 -4.53 0.93
CA TYR A 164 -19.64 -5.16 1.27
C TYR A 164 -19.61 -6.70 1.16
N SER A 165 -18.75 -7.27 0.32
CA SER A 165 -18.67 -8.73 0.12
C SER A 165 -17.78 -9.45 1.14
N LEU A 166 -16.83 -8.75 1.78
CA LEU A 166 -16.00 -9.31 2.86
C LEU A 166 -16.64 -9.19 4.26
N PHE A 167 -17.58 -8.28 4.46
CA PHE A 167 -18.34 -8.17 5.72
C PHE A 167 -19.53 -9.14 5.80
N ALA A 168 -19.97 -9.73 4.68
CA ALA A 168 -21.16 -10.58 4.61
C ALA A 168 -20.96 -12.04 5.10
N LEU A 169 -19.75 -12.43 5.54
CA LEU A 169 -19.42 -13.81 5.90
C LEU A 169 -19.11 -14.05 7.39
N ASN A 170 -19.36 -13.09 8.28
CA ASN A 170 -19.16 -13.30 9.72
C ASN A 170 -20.28 -12.66 10.57
N PRO A 171 -21.26 -13.44 11.07
CA PRO A 171 -22.39 -12.93 11.85
C PRO A 171 -22.05 -12.61 13.33
N ALA A 172 -20.77 -12.51 13.72
CA ALA A 172 -20.38 -12.43 15.14
C ALA A 172 -19.81 -11.08 15.62
N VAL A 173 -20.00 -9.96 14.90
CA VAL A 173 -19.57 -8.62 15.40
C VAL A 173 -20.75 -7.66 15.44
N GLN A 174 -21.55 -7.83 16.49
CA GLN A 174 -22.62 -6.92 16.87
C GLN A 174 -22.00 -5.64 17.46
N THR A 175 -22.05 -4.53 16.72
CA THR A 175 -22.48 -3.18 17.15
C THR A 175 -21.93 -2.11 16.19
N VAL A 176 -22.70 -1.78 15.15
CA VAL A 176 -22.49 -0.59 14.32
C VAL A 176 -23.82 0.17 14.25
N HIS A 177 -24.18 0.88 15.32
CA HIS A 177 -25.40 1.69 15.33
C HIS A 177 -25.16 3.20 15.20
N ASP A 178 -23.93 3.68 14.94
CA ASP A 178 -23.66 5.13 14.87
C ASP A 178 -22.92 5.63 13.62
N SER A 179 -22.91 4.88 12.51
CA SER A 179 -22.28 5.34 11.25
C SER A 179 -23.28 5.79 10.18
N LEU A 180 -24.59 5.57 10.39
CA LEU A 180 -25.64 5.89 9.41
C LEU A 180 -26.26 7.29 9.57
N LYS A 181 -25.91 8.03 10.63
CA LYS A 181 -26.35 9.44 10.81
C LYS A 181 -25.45 10.47 10.13
N PHE A 182 -24.22 10.11 9.76
CA PHE A 182 -23.30 11.06 9.12
C PHE A 182 -23.55 11.23 7.61
N LEU A 183 -24.19 10.25 6.95
CA LEU A 183 -24.42 10.24 5.50
C LEU A 183 -25.69 10.95 5.03
N LYS A 184 -26.52 11.52 5.93
CA LYS A 184 -27.74 12.26 5.56
C LYS A 184 -27.61 13.78 5.53
N ASN A 185 -26.47 14.34 5.95
CA ASN A 185 -26.26 15.80 5.97
C ASN A 185 -25.19 16.28 4.96
N CYS A 186 -24.90 15.50 3.93
CA CYS A 186 -23.96 15.90 2.87
C CYS A 186 -24.52 15.72 1.44
N TYR A 187 -25.85 15.71 1.31
CA TYR A 187 -26.57 15.90 0.05
C TYR A 187 -27.57 17.04 0.21
#